data_AF-A0A2H0Y154-F1
#
_entry.id   AF-A0A2H0Y154-F1
#
_cell.length_a   1.000
_cell.length_b   1.000
_cell.length_c   1.000
_cell.angle_alpha   90.00
_cell.angle_beta   90.00
_cell.angle_gamma   90.00
#
_symmetry.space_group_name_H-M   'P 1'
#
loop_
_entity.id
_entity.type
_entity.pdbx_description
1 polymer ?
#
loop_
_entity_poly.entity_id
_entity_poly.type
_entity_poly.pdbx_seq_one_letter_code
_entity_poly.pdbx_strand_id
1 'polypeptide(L)'
;MIAEIGLLKKEQGLVLIPGLSVAEILNHFEGDGRKIVTLPKVIECSSQAISPAAHLRALLKHNHDVIIIELLEDVQVIKIAMQAAMTGHLVVAGFAASDEASAREKLKQMDIDPFLVSSSLIGVV
;
A
#
# COMPACT_ATOMS: atom_id res chain seq x y z
N MET A 1 13.86 -10.71 2.02
CA MET A 1 13.87 -10.92 3.49
C MET A 1 14.60 -9.85 4.29
N ILE A 2 15.94 -9.73 4.34
CA ILE A 2 16.59 -8.73 5.24
C ILE A 2 16.36 -7.26 4.79
N ALA A 3 16.23 -7.01 3.49
CA ALA A 3 15.98 -5.66 2.94
C ALA A 3 14.58 -5.11 3.30
N GLU A 4 13.58 -5.98 3.45
CA GLU A 4 12.19 -5.60 3.80
C GLU A 4 12.12 -4.96 5.19
N ILE A 5 12.93 -5.46 6.13
CA ILE A 5 12.97 -4.98 7.51
C ILE A 5 13.39 -3.50 7.57
N GLY A 6 14.24 -3.04 6.65
CA GLY A 6 14.66 -1.64 6.59
C GLY A 6 13.57 -0.70 6.10
N LEU A 7 12.74 -1.17 5.16
CA LEU A 7 11.65 -0.39 4.56
C LEU A 7 10.46 -0.29 5.52
N LEU A 8 10.12 -1.38 6.22
CA LEU A 8 9.00 -1.42 7.16
C LEU A 8 9.24 -0.58 8.42
N LYS A 9 10.50 -0.21 8.72
CA LYS A 9 10.82 0.70 9.83
C LYS A 9 10.57 2.17 9.52
N LYS A 10 10.33 2.55 8.26
CA LYS A 10 10.07 3.94 7.88
C LYS A 10 8.79 4.45 8.52
N GLU A 11 8.73 5.76 8.78
CA GLU A 11 7.54 6.41 9.33
C GLU A 11 6.47 6.62 8.25
N GLN A 12 6.89 6.83 7.00
CA GLN A 12 6.00 7.05 5.87
C GLN A 12 6.58 6.51 4.56
N GLY A 13 5.70 6.29 3.59
CA GLY A 13 6.06 5.80 2.26
C GLY A 13 5.22 4.61 1.84
N LEU A 14 5.25 4.29 0.55
CA LEU A 14 4.59 3.13 -0.04
C LEU A 14 5.61 2.02 -0.31
N VAL A 15 5.37 0.84 0.25
CA VAL A 15 6.08 -0.41 -0.06
C VAL A 15 5.13 -1.31 -0.82
N LEU A 16 5.55 -1.77 -2.00
CA LEU A 16 4.80 -2.75 -2.78
C LEU A 16 5.44 -4.12 -2.67
N ILE A 17 4.63 -5.13 -2.36
CA ILE A 17 5.10 -6.51 -2.21
C ILE A 17 4.22 -7.42 -3.08
N PRO A 18 4.69 -7.87 -4.25
CA PRO A 18 3.95 -8.84 -5.06
C PRO A 18 3.72 -10.13 -4.27
N GLY A 19 2.46 -10.58 -4.20
CA GLY A 19 2.10 -11.80 -3.44
C GLY A 19 2.07 -11.63 -1.91
N LEU A 20 1.86 -10.41 -1.42
CA LEU A 20 1.81 -10.10 0.01
C LEU A 20 0.91 -11.02 0.84
N SER A 21 1.46 -11.55 1.93
CA SER A 21 0.69 -12.17 3.01
C SER A 21 0.48 -11.17 4.15
N VAL A 22 -0.77 -10.75 4.39
CA VAL A 22 -1.10 -9.80 5.46
C VAL A 22 -0.65 -10.32 6.84
N ALA A 23 -0.79 -11.62 7.08
CA ALA A 23 -0.37 -12.23 8.35
C ALA A 23 1.14 -12.12 8.59
N GLU A 24 1.95 -12.31 7.55
CA GLU A 24 3.41 -12.17 7.67
C GLU A 24 3.82 -10.74 8.00
N ILE A 25 3.17 -9.76 7.37
CA ILE A 25 3.43 -8.34 7.65
C ILE A 25 2.95 -7.96 9.05
N LEU A 26 1.78 -8.43 9.47
CA LEU A 26 1.29 -8.16 10.82
C LEU A 26 2.27 -8.72 11.87
N ASN A 27 2.77 -9.93 11.67
CA ASN A 27 3.81 -10.52 12.53
C ASN A 27 5.08 -9.66 12.59
N HIS A 28 5.40 -8.92 11.52
CA HIS A 28 6.54 -8.00 11.52
C HIS A 28 6.35 -6.78 12.42
N PHE A 29 5.11 -6.32 12.57
CA PHE A 29 4.78 -5.15 13.38
C PHE A 29 4.30 -5.50 14.81
N GLU A 30 4.29 -6.79 15.17
CA GLU A 30 4.00 -7.21 16.53
C GLU A 30 4.99 -6.57 17.51
N GLY A 31 4.46 -5.82 18.48
CA GLY A 31 5.26 -5.13 19.49
C GLY A 31 5.83 -3.76 19.09
N ASP A 32 5.54 -3.26 17.88
CA ASP A 32 6.05 -1.96 17.39
C ASP A 32 5.28 -0.75 17.97
N GLY A 33 4.15 -0.98 18.65
CA GLY A 33 3.33 0.06 19.29
C GLY A 33 2.57 0.98 18.31
N ARG A 34 2.79 0.83 17.00
CA ARG A 34 2.11 1.53 15.91
C ARG A 34 0.66 1.10 15.77
N LYS A 35 -0.21 2.03 15.41
CA LYS A 35 -1.61 1.77 15.10
C LYS A 35 -1.73 1.29 13.67
N ILE A 36 -1.96 0.00 13.51
CA ILE A 36 -2.03 -0.66 12.20
C ILE A 36 -3.49 -0.84 11.81
N VAL A 37 -3.80 -0.56 10.55
CA VAL A 37 -5.09 -0.91 9.94
C VAL A 37 -4.87 -1.78 8.71
N THR A 38 -5.68 -2.80 8.56
CA THR A 38 -5.66 -3.69 7.40
C THR A 38 -6.88 -3.45 6.53
N LEU A 39 -6.65 -3.41 5.22
CA LEU A 39 -7.67 -3.38 4.19
C LEU A 39 -7.67 -4.70 3.43
N PRO A 40 -8.83 -5.37 3.29
CA PRO A 40 -8.95 -6.54 2.45
C PRO A 40 -8.70 -6.15 0.99
N LYS A 41 -8.56 -7.15 0.12
CA LYS A 41 -8.41 -6.96 -1.33
C LYS A 41 -9.30 -5.84 -1.86
N VAL A 42 -8.65 -4.78 -2.38
CA VAL A 42 -9.31 -3.54 -2.79
C VAL A 42 -9.57 -3.61 -4.30
N ILE A 43 -10.67 -4.25 -4.68
CA ILE A 43 -11.17 -4.29 -6.06
C ILE A 43 -12.35 -3.35 -6.22
N GLU A 44 -12.47 -2.73 -7.40
CA GLU A 44 -13.63 -1.93 -7.74
C GLU A 44 -14.89 -2.82 -7.70
N CYS A 45 -15.72 -2.67 -6.67
CA CYS A 45 -16.96 -3.41 -6.51
C CYS A 45 -18.11 -2.60 -7.09
N SER A 46 -18.74 -3.10 -8.15
CA SER A 46 -19.87 -2.44 -8.83
C SER A 46 -21.18 -2.47 -8.05
N SER A 47 -21.27 -3.16 -6.90
CA SER A 47 -22.54 -3.42 -6.21
C SER A 47 -22.63 -3.04 -4.72
N GLN A 48 -21.63 -2.38 -4.13
CA GLN A 48 -21.70 -1.92 -2.73
C GLN A 48 -21.62 -0.39 -2.63
N ALA A 49 -22.39 0.18 -1.71
CA ALA A 49 -22.68 1.61 -1.59
C ALA A 49 -21.47 2.54 -1.30
N ILE A 50 -20.27 1.99 -1.08
CA ILE A 50 -19.05 2.74 -0.79
C ILE A 50 -17.96 2.26 -1.73
N SER A 51 -17.43 3.16 -2.56
CA SER A 51 -16.29 2.83 -3.42
C SER A 51 -15.06 2.49 -2.57
N PRO A 52 -14.18 1.60 -3.02
CA PRO A 52 -12.98 1.24 -2.26
C PRO A 52 -12.09 2.45 -1.95
N ALA A 53 -12.06 3.41 -2.89
CA ALA A 53 -11.49 4.73 -2.71
C ALA A 53 -12.09 5.51 -1.53
N ALA A 54 -13.42 5.50 -1.36
CA ALA A 54 -14.09 6.13 -0.23
C ALA A 54 -13.81 5.39 1.09
N HIS A 55 -13.70 4.06 1.06
CA HIS A 55 -13.32 3.26 2.22
C HIS A 55 -11.90 3.60 2.72
N LEU A 56 -10.92 3.62 1.81
CA LEU A 56 -9.53 4.00 2.14
C LEU A 56 -9.48 5.44 2.67
N ARG A 57 -10.17 6.39 2.03
CA ARG A 57 -10.26 7.78 2.52
C ARG A 57 -10.91 7.90 3.90
N ALA A 58 -11.89 7.07 4.22
CA ALA A 58 -12.49 7.06 5.56
C ALA A 58 -11.48 6.57 6.60
N LEU A 59 -10.69 5.55 6.29
CA LEU A 59 -9.64 5.05 7.18
C LEU A 59 -8.50 6.05 7.41
N LEU A 60 -8.15 6.85 6.40
CA LEU A 60 -7.16 7.93 6.53
C LEU A 60 -7.58 9.05 7.49
N LYS A 61 -8.86 9.13 7.87
CA LYS A 61 -9.33 10.09 8.89
C LYS A 61 -9.03 9.61 10.31
N HIS A 62 -8.73 8.34 10.48
CA HIS A 62 -8.32 7.77 11.75
C HIS A 62 -6.79 7.81 11.83
N ASN A 63 -6.27 8.20 13.00
CA ASN A 63 -4.83 8.35 13.26
C ASN A 63 -4.11 6.99 13.33
N HIS A 64 -3.95 6.36 12.17
CA HIS A 64 -3.21 5.11 11.98
C HIS A 64 -1.80 5.44 11.49
N ASP A 65 -0.79 4.71 11.98
CA ASP A 65 0.59 4.89 11.56
C ASP A 65 0.92 4.03 10.33
N VAL A 66 0.35 2.80 10.28
CA VAL A 66 0.62 1.82 9.22
C VAL A 66 -0.70 1.35 8.59
N ILE A 67 -0.75 1.36 7.26
CA ILE A 67 -1.88 0.91 6.46
C ILE A 67 -1.42 -0.28 5.65
N ILE A 68 -2.00 -1.45 5.90
CA ILE A 68 -1.72 -2.67 5.14
C ILE A 68 -2.87 -2.89 4.16
N ILE A 69 -2.56 -3.04 2.88
CA ILE A 69 -3.54 -3.30 1.83
C ILE A 69 -3.22 -4.66 1.21
N GLU A 70 -4.17 -5.59 1.25
CA GLU A 70 -3.93 -6.95 0.76
C GLU A 70 -3.53 -7.00 -0.71
N LEU A 71 -4.20 -6.23 -1.58
CA LEU A 71 -3.89 -6.17 -3.00
C LEU A 71 -4.39 -4.87 -3.64
N LEU A 72 -3.51 -4.23 -4.40
CA LEU A 72 -3.80 -3.09 -5.27
C LEU A 72 -3.87 -3.55 -6.73
N GLU A 73 -5.02 -3.32 -7.36
CA GLU A 73 -5.26 -3.58 -8.79
C GLU A 73 -5.72 -2.34 -9.56
N ASP A 74 -6.43 -1.43 -8.89
CA ASP A 74 -7.05 -0.25 -9.50
C ASP A 74 -6.19 1.03 -9.34
N VAL A 75 -6.10 1.81 -10.42
CA VAL A 75 -5.27 3.02 -10.49
C VAL A 75 -5.77 4.12 -9.55
N GLN A 76 -7.07 4.27 -9.36
CA GLN A 76 -7.61 5.28 -8.42
C GLN A 76 -7.24 4.93 -6.99
N VAL A 77 -7.35 3.65 -6.62
CA VAL A 77 -6.95 3.17 -5.29
C VAL A 77 -5.45 3.34 -5.08
N ILE A 78 -4.62 2.98 -6.06
CA ILE A 78 -3.16 3.16 -5.98
C ILE A 78 -2.81 4.63 -5.75
N LYS A 79 -3.44 5.57 -6.48
CA LYS A 79 -3.21 7.01 -6.29
C LYS A 79 -3.55 7.47 -4.88
N ILE A 80 -4.61 6.95 -4.28
CA ILE A 80 -4.98 7.27 -2.89
C ILE A 80 -3.98 6.67 -1.90
N ALA A 81 -3.50 5.45 -2.14
CA ALA A 81 -2.44 4.83 -1.33
C ALA A 81 -1.13 5.63 -1.41
N MET A 82 -0.74 6.11 -2.59
CA MET A 82 0.42 6.98 -2.79
C MET A 82 0.26 8.32 -2.06
N GLN A 83 -0.93 8.92 -2.10
CA GLN A 83 -1.23 10.14 -1.35
C GLN A 83 -1.12 9.92 0.16
N ALA A 84 -1.69 8.82 0.68
CA ALA A 84 -1.58 8.46 2.09
C ALA A 84 -0.11 8.29 2.53
N ALA A 85 0.69 7.65 1.69
CA ALA A 85 2.12 7.49 1.89
C ALA A 85 2.89 8.81 1.96
N MET A 86 2.43 9.84 1.24
CA MET A 86 3.03 11.19 1.26
C MET A 86 2.55 12.04 2.44
N THR A 87 1.45 11.66 3.11
CA THR A 87 0.85 12.42 4.22
C THR A 87 1.16 11.82 5.59
N GLY A 88 2.30 11.16 5.78
CA GLY A 88 2.74 10.68 7.09
C GLY A 88 2.36 9.24 7.45
N HIS A 89 1.84 8.45 6.50
CA HIS A 89 1.49 7.05 6.76
C HIS A 89 2.49 6.12 6.09
N LEU A 90 2.83 5.01 6.75
CA LEU A 90 3.50 3.89 6.08
C LEU A 90 2.42 3.01 5.44
N VAL A 91 2.45 2.88 4.12
CA VAL A 91 1.52 2.03 3.37
C VAL A 91 2.27 0.80 2.87
N VAL A 92 1.83 -0.38 3.25
CA VAL A 92 2.37 -1.66 2.78
C VAL A 92 1.27 -2.33 1.98
N ALA A 93 1.51 -2.57 0.70
CA ALA A 93 0.46 -3.08 -0.17
C ALA A 93 0.92 -4.25 -1.02
N GLY A 94 0.04 -5.24 -1.14
CA GLY A 94 0.16 -6.26 -2.16
C GLY A 94 -0.01 -5.65 -3.54
N PHE A 95 0.74 -6.12 -4.52
CA PHE A 95 0.64 -5.65 -5.90
C PHE A 95 0.40 -6.81 -6.85
N ALA A 96 -0.54 -6.65 -7.80
CA ALA A 96 -0.87 -7.69 -8.76
C ALA A 96 0.19 -7.84 -9.86
N ALA A 97 1.39 -8.25 -9.47
CA ALA A 97 2.52 -8.53 -10.34
C ALA A 97 3.18 -9.86 -9.94
N SER A 98 3.99 -10.42 -10.83
CA SER A 98 4.67 -11.70 -10.60
C SER A 98 5.96 -11.57 -9.79
N ASP A 99 6.65 -10.44 -9.92
CA ASP A 99 7.92 -10.14 -9.25
C ASP A 99 8.14 -8.62 -9.19
N GLU A 100 9.22 -8.18 -8.53
CA GLU A 100 9.55 -6.76 -8.39
C GLU A 100 9.73 -6.02 -9.73
N ALA A 101 10.31 -6.68 -10.74
CA ALA A 101 10.59 -6.07 -12.03
C ALA A 101 9.28 -5.81 -12.78
N SER A 102 8.41 -6.83 -12.81
CA SER A 102 7.07 -6.80 -13.37
C SER A 102 6.19 -5.77 -12.65
N ALA A 103 6.35 -5.62 -11.34
CA ALA A 103 5.65 -4.61 -10.56
C ALA A 103 6.04 -3.19 -10.98
N ARG A 104 7.35 -2.91 -11.10
CA ARG A 104 7.87 -1.63 -11.58
C ARG A 104 7.42 -1.32 -13.01
N GLU A 105 7.38 -2.32 -13.88
CA GLU A 105 6.90 -2.16 -15.25
C GLU A 105 5.40 -1.88 -15.30
N LYS A 106 4.59 -2.62 -14.53
CA LYS A 106 3.14 -2.45 -14.46
C LYS A 106 2.75 -1.08 -13.90
N LEU A 107 3.48 -0.53 -12.92
CA LEU A 107 3.28 0.86 -12.48
C LEU A 107 3.49 1.86 -13.61
N LYS A 108 4.48 1.64 -14.49
CA LYS A 108 4.69 2.50 -15.67
C LYS A 108 3.56 2.34 -16.70
N GLN A 109 3.06 1.13 -16.90
CA GLN A 109 1.96 0.83 -17.82
C GLN A 109 0.62 1.42 -17.35
N MET A 110 0.42 1.57 -16.04
CA MET A 110 -0.78 2.14 -15.43
C MET A 110 -0.92 3.66 -15.60
N ASP A 111 0.04 4.32 -16.27
CA ASP A 111 0.05 5.77 -16.53
C ASP A 111 -0.17 6.60 -15.25
N ILE A 112 0.47 6.16 -14.16
CA ILE A 112 0.51 6.90 -12.91
C ILE A 112 1.55 8.00 -13.05
N ASP A 113 1.21 9.20 -12.57
CA ASP A 113 2.12 10.34 -12.57
C ASP A 113 3.49 9.96 -11.98
N PRO A 114 4.58 10.07 -12.75
CA PRO A 114 5.93 9.77 -12.28
C PRO A 114 6.29 10.50 -10.99
N PHE A 115 5.76 11.72 -10.78
CA PHE A 115 5.98 12.48 -9.55
C PHE A 115 5.37 11.78 -8.33
N LEU A 116 4.16 11.22 -8.46
CA LEU A 116 3.54 10.46 -7.38
C LEU A 116 4.35 9.20 -7.07
N VAL A 117 4.81 8.50 -8.09
CA VAL A 117 5.64 7.31 -7.91
C VAL A 117 6.94 7.67 -7.18
N SER A 118 7.69 8.67 -7.65
CA SER A 118 8.97 9.06 -7.04
C SER A 118 8.83 9.64 -5.64
N SER A 119 7.71 10.30 -5.33
CA SER A 119 7.50 10.97 -4.04
C SER A 119 6.92 10.04 -2.97
N SER A 120 6.26 8.95 -3.37
CA SER A 120 5.58 8.04 -2.45
C SER A 120 6.27 6.67 -2.34
N LEU A 121 6.77 6.11 -3.44
CA LEU A 121 7.26 4.74 -3.49
C LEU A 121 8.67 4.65 -2.91
N ILE A 122 8.81 3.99 -1.76
CA ILE A 122 10.10 3.78 -1.10
C ILE A 122 10.76 2.46 -1.51
N GLY A 123 9.98 1.50 -2.01
CA GLY A 123 10.52 0.23 -2.50
C GLY A 123 9.46 -0.71 -3.07
N VAL A 124 9.94 -1.64 -3.89
CA VAL A 124 9.21 -2.82 -4.34
C VAL A 124 10.05 -4.03 -3.96
N VAL A 125 9.45 -5.02 -3.30
CA VAL A 125 10.14 -6.22 -2.79
C VAL A 125 9.41 -7.49 -3.19
#